data_AF-A0AA37Q3F5-F1
#
_entry.id   AF-A0AA37Q3F5-F1
#
_cell.length_a   1.000
_cell.length_b   1.000
_cell.length_c   1.000
_cell.angle_alpha   90.00
_cell.angle_beta   90.00
_cell.angle_gamma   90.00
#
_symmetry.space_group_name_H-M   'P 1'
#
loop_
_entity.id
_entity.type
_entity.pdbx_description
1 polymer ?
#
loop_
_entity_poly.entity_id
_entity_poly.type
_entity_poly.pdbx_seq_one_letter_code
_entity_poly.pdbx_strand_id
1 'polypeptide(L)'
;MYITDSGGRLTMRDVRDRVRAYRDLLDLSTQIGVHAHENLSLSVAESVVAVEEGASSRRRVPVRAWRRRGQHAADWSVARKT
;
A
#
# COMPACT_ATOMS: atom_id res chain seq x y z
N MET A 1 4.24 -7.09 5.20
CA MET A 1 3.73 -6.06 6.13
C MET A 1 2.96 -5.01 5.34
N TYR A 2 1.98 -4.35 5.96
CA TYR A 2 1.25 -3.22 5.36
C TYR A 2 1.41 -1.96 6.19
N ILE A 3 1.64 -0.83 5.52
CA ILE A 3 1.41 0.51 6.06
C ILE A 3 -0.05 0.85 5.77
N THR A 4 -0.80 1.22 6.80
CA THR A 4 -2.21 1.57 6.64
C THR A 4 -2.42 3.02 7.04
N ASP A 5 -2.87 3.84 6.10
CA ASP A 5 -3.35 5.20 6.35
C ASP A 5 -4.89 5.21 6.37
N SER A 6 -5.46 4.79 7.49
CA SER A 6 -6.91 4.83 7.66
C SER A 6 -7.47 6.25 7.79
N GLY A 7 -6.63 7.23 8.13
CA GLY A 7 -7.00 8.63 8.30
C GLY A 7 -6.96 9.44 7.01
N GLY A 8 -6.30 8.93 5.96
CA GLY A 8 -6.05 9.65 4.71
C GLY A 8 -5.25 10.94 4.94
N ARG A 9 -4.24 10.88 5.83
CA ARG A 9 -3.47 12.03 6.31
C ARG A 9 -1.96 11.80 6.29
N LEU A 10 -1.48 10.68 5.78
CA LEU A 10 -0.04 10.52 5.57
C LEU A 10 0.40 11.39 4.40
N THR A 11 1.49 12.13 4.59
CA THR A 11 2.12 12.87 3.50
C THR A 11 3.10 12.00 2.73
N MET A 12 3.69 12.57 1.68
CA MET A 12 4.72 11.85 0.92
C MET A 12 5.97 11.54 1.70
N ARG A 13 6.34 12.46 2.58
CA ARG A 13 7.45 12.25 3.50
C ARG A 13 7.13 11.14 4.49
N ASP A 14 5.90 11.13 5.01
CA ASP A 14 5.45 10.11 5.95
C ASP A 14 5.53 8.69 5.39
N VAL A 15 5.06 8.49 4.16
CA VAL A 15 5.11 7.18 3.49
C VAL A 15 6.56 6.79 3.20
N ARG A 16 7.37 7.72 2.70
CA ARG A 16 8.79 7.50 2.41
C ARG A 16 9.56 7.02 3.64
N ASP A 17 9.46 7.77 4.73
CA ASP A 17 10.21 7.50 5.97
C ASP A 17 9.82 6.12 6.54
N ARG A 18 8.54 5.75 6.47
CA ARG A 18 8.05 4.44 6.92
C ARG A 18 8.54 3.30 6.04
N VAL A 19 8.49 3.44 4.72
CA VAL A 19 8.96 2.38 3.81
C VAL A 19 10.47 2.15 3.98
N ARG A 20 11.26 3.23 4.07
CA ARG A 20 12.71 3.13 4.32
C ARG A 20 13.03 2.45 5.63
N ALA A 21 12.40 2.88 6.72
CA ALA A 21 12.60 2.26 8.03
C ALA A 21 12.33 0.75 8.01
N TYR A 22 11.31 0.31 7.27
CA TYR A 22 11.02 -1.11 7.11
C TYR A 22 12.01 -1.83 6.19
N ARG A 23 12.53 -1.16 5.16
CA ARG A 23 13.57 -1.74 4.29
C ARG A 23 14.90 -1.91 5.01
N ASP A 24 15.20 -1.02 5.96
CA ASP A 24 16.44 -1.08 6.75
C ASP A 24 16.40 -2.17 7.83
N LEU A 25 15.21 -2.49 8.36
CA LEU A 25 15.04 -3.40 9.50
C LEU A 25 14.60 -4.81 9.11
N LEU A 26 13.87 -4.96 7.99
CA LEU A 26 13.28 -6.24 7.60
C LEU A 26 14.17 -6.96 6.60
N ASP A 27 14.10 -8.29 6.62
CA ASP A 27 14.73 -9.12 5.60
C ASP A 27 14.29 -8.70 4.20
N LEU A 28 15.20 -8.74 3.22
CA LEU A 28 14.94 -8.31 1.84
C LEU A 28 13.79 -9.08 1.16
N SER A 29 13.53 -10.32 1.59
CA SER A 29 12.38 -11.11 1.11
C SER A 29 11.03 -10.60 1.63
N THR A 30 11.04 -9.70 2.62
CA THR A 30 9.83 -9.15 3.21
C THR A 30 9.14 -8.20 2.25
N GLN A 31 7.88 -8.52 1.93
CA GLN A 31 7.02 -7.67 1.12
C GLN A 31 6.43 -6.54 1.96
N ILE A 32 6.43 -5.33 1.40
CA ILE A 32 5.86 -4.12 1.99
C ILE A 32 4.78 -3.62 1.04
N GLY A 33 3.56 -3.44 1.55
CA GLY A 33 2.45 -2.81 0.85
C GLY A 33 1.97 -1.56 1.57
N VAL A 34 1.24 -0.70 0.84
CA VAL A 34 0.60 0.50 1.39
C VAL A 34 -0.87 0.47 1.05
N HIS A 35 -1.71 0.80 2.03
CA HIS A 35 -3.14 1.00 1.89
C HIS A 35 -3.46 2.45 2.30
N ALA A 36 -3.82 3.29 1.34
CA ALA A 36 -4.00 4.72 1.53
C ALA A 36 -5.45 5.15 1.27
N HIS A 37 -6.02 5.91 2.20
CA HIS A 37 -7.38 6.45 2.10
C HIS A 37 -7.38 7.83 1.42
N GLU A 38 -8.41 8.12 0.63
CA GLU A 38 -8.45 9.31 -0.24
C GLU A 38 -9.14 10.53 0.38
N ASN A 39 -8.84 10.83 1.64
CA ASN A 39 -9.49 11.96 2.34
C ASN A 39 -8.90 13.32 1.93
N LEU A 40 -7.62 13.35 1.56
CA LEU A 40 -6.89 14.57 1.17
C LEU A 40 -6.45 14.56 -0.31
N SER A 41 -6.97 13.64 -1.12
CA SER A 41 -6.54 13.45 -2.51
C SER A 41 -5.05 13.12 -2.67
N LEU A 42 -4.47 12.40 -1.69
CA LEU A 42 -3.04 12.05 -1.64
C LEU A 42 -2.77 10.57 -1.91
N SER A 43 -3.79 9.69 -1.91
CA SER A 43 -3.64 8.23 -1.99
C SER A 43 -2.87 7.77 -3.22
N VAL A 44 -3.10 8.43 -4.37
CA VAL A 44 -2.34 8.15 -5.59
C VAL A 44 -0.87 8.51 -5.42
N ALA A 45 -0.58 9.70 -4.91
CA ALA A 45 0.79 10.11 -4.65
C ALA A 45 1.46 9.14 -3.67
N GLU A 46 0.79 8.80 -2.56
CA GLU A 46 1.24 7.81 -1.56
C GLU A 46 1.65 6.49 -2.19
N SER A 47 0.85 5.96 -3.11
CA SER A 47 1.17 4.73 -3.83
C SER A 47 2.44 4.85 -4.68
N VAL A 48 2.66 5.99 -5.33
CA VAL A 48 3.82 6.22 -6.20
C VAL A 48 5.10 6.24 -5.35
N VAL A 49 5.11 7.06 -4.29
CA VAL A 49 6.28 7.17 -3.42
C VAL A 49 6.58 5.87 -2.69
N ALA A 50 5.54 5.11 -2.31
CA ALA A 50 5.75 3.78 -1.73
C ALA A 50 6.52 2.86 -2.67
N VAL A 51 6.15 2.82 -3.96
CA VAL A 51 6.82 1.98 -4.97
C VAL A 51 8.25 2.48 -5.24
N GLU A 52 8.46 3.80 -5.32
CA GLU A 52 9.80 4.39 -5.45
C GLU A 52 10.74 3.94 -4.32
N GLU A 53 10.22 3.78 -3.11
CA GLU A 53 10.97 3.34 -1.92
C GLU A 53 11.00 1.81 -1.75
N GLY A 54 10.52 1.07 -2.76
CA GLY A 54 10.63 -0.38 -2.81
C GLY A 54 9.44 -1.13 -2.22
N ALA A 55 8.28 -0.51 -1.99
CA ALA A 55 7.04 -1.25 -1.75
C ALA A 55 6.66 -2.08 -2.99
N SER A 56 6.15 -3.29 -2.76
CA SER A 56 5.87 -4.27 -3.81
C SER A 56 4.75 -5.21 -3.38
N SER A 57 3.70 -5.29 -4.19
CA SER A 57 2.51 -6.13 -3.98
C SER A 57 2.58 -7.42 -4.81
N ARG A 58 3.61 -8.24 -4.60
CA ARG A 58 3.77 -9.49 -5.38
C ARG A 58 2.82 -10.62 -4.97
N ARG A 59 2.15 -10.55 -3.81
CA ARG A 59 1.11 -11.51 -3.43
C ARG A 59 -0.29 -11.02 -3.82
N ARG A 60 -0.89 -11.67 -4.83
CA ARG A 60 -2.35 -11.73 -4.97
C ARG A 60 -2.90 -12.44 -3.74
N VAL A 61 -3.54 -11.72 -2.84
CA VAL A 61 -4.41 -12.35 -1.84
C VAL A 61 -5.68 -12.77 -2.60
N PRO A 62 -6.12 -14.04 -2.54
CA PRO A 62 -7.36 -14.42 -3.20
C PRO A 62 -8.52 -13.60 -2.62
N VAL A 63 -9.29 -12.95 -3.49
CA VAL A 63 -10.46 -12.08 -3.17
C VAL A 63 -11.43 -12.73 -2.17
N ARG A 64 -11.45 -14.06 -2.07
CA ARG A 64 -12.30 -14.81 -1.14
C ARG A 64 -11.88 -14.67 0.35
N ALA A 65 -10.64 -14.27 0.65
CA ALA A 65 -10.14 -14.19 2.02
C ALA A 65 -10.56 -12.93 2.79
N TRP A 66 -11.08 -11.90 2.10
CA TRP A 66 -11.35 -10.58 2.70
C TRP A 66 -12.83 -10.18 2.77
N ARG A 67 -13.75 -11.10 2.45
CA ARG A 67 -15.20 -10.84 2.44
C ARG A 67 -15.85 -10.82 3.83
N ARG A 68 -15.19 -10.24 4.83
CA ARG A 68 -15.76 -9.91 6.16
C ARG A 68 -15.13 -8.63 6.72
N ARG A 69 -15.47 -7.49 6.12
CA ARG A 69 -15.77 -6.20 6.75
C ARG A 69 -15.83 -5.13 5.65
N GLY A 70 -17.01 -4.55 5.47
CA GLY A 70 -17.28 -3.57 4.41
C GLY A 70 -16.43 -2.32 4.58
N GLN A 71 -15.55 -2.07 3.62
CA GLN A 71 -14.94 -0.79 3.30
C GLN A 71 -14.48 -0.89 1.84
N HIS A 72 -15.03 -0.02 0.98
CA HIS A 72 -14.63 0.07 -0.42
C HIS A 72 -13.26 0.72 -0.49
N ALA A 73 -12.22 -0.09 -0.62
CA ALA A 73 -10.87 0.37 -0.95
C ALA A 73 -10.57 0.03 -2.41
N ALA A 74 -9.99 0.98 -3.14
CA ALA A 74 -9.51 0.73 -4.50
C ALA A 74 -8.32 -0.25 -4.43
N ASP A 75 -8.55 -1.49 -4.84
CA ASP A 75 -7.53 -2.52 -4.93
C ASP A 75 -6.94 -2.54 -6.34
N TRP A 76 -5.62 -2.33 -6.44
CA TRP A 76 -4.91 -2.35 -7.72
C TRP A 76 -4.63 -3.78 -8.15
N SER A 77 -5.51 -4.31 -9.01
CA SER A 77 -5.12 -5.36 -9.95
C SER A 77 -5.33 -4.83 -11.37
N VAL A 78 -4.24 -4.57 -12.09
CA VAL A 78 -4.29 -4.42 -13.56
C VAL A 78 -4.71 -5.78 -14.12
N ALA A 79 -6.02 -5.96 -14.27
CA ALA A 79 -6.59 -7.01 -15.09
C ALA A 79 -6.36 -6.59 -16.54
N ARG A 80 -5.42 -7.23 -17.22
CA ARG A 80 -5.40 -7.26 -18.69
C ARG A 80 -6.73 -7.86 -19.14
N LYS A 81 -7.63 -7.03 -19.67
CA LYS A 81 -8.73 -7.46 -20.53
C LYS A 81 -8.12 -7.78 -21.90
N THR A 82 -8.06 -9.06 -22.24
CA THR A 82 -8.43 -9.50 -23.59
C THR A 82 -9.95 -9.49 -23.66
#